data_AF-A0A1H9P460-F1
#
_entry.id   AF-A0A1H9P460-F1
#
_cell.length_a   1.000
_cell.length_b   1.000
_cell.length_c   1.000
_cell.angle_alpha   90.00
_cell.angle_beta   90.00
_cell.angle_gamma   90.00
#
_symmetry.space_group_name_H-M   'P 1'
#
loop_
_entity.id
_entity.type
_entity.pdbx_description
1 polymer ?
#
loop_
_entity_poly.entity_id
_entity_poly.type
_entity_poly.pdbx_seq_one_letter_code
_entity_poly.pdbx_strand_id
1 'polypeptide(L)'
;MHIEDSYDDKSTTLTWECVGESVSVTLSGLVHAEYAEEEDVVVTASVEGTIRMLASDGTERDAFEYTLPDGIDLYTLVPSIVTELGVTMVLAHDPPHRGEVLWQHEIDIERKEVGGPVAKWR
;
A
#
# COMPACT_ATOMS: atom_id res chain seq x y z
N MET A 1 -9.42 -7.24 -7.71
CA MET A 1 -8.41 -7.48 -8.78
C MET A 1 -7.22 -8.20 -8.16
N HIS A 2 -6.55 -9.11 -8.86
CA HIS A 2 -5.31 -9.72 -8.37
C HIS A 2 -4.11 -8.99 -8.98
N ILE A 3 -3.11 -8.68 -8.15
CA ILE A 3 -1.88 -7.99 -8.55
C ILE A 3 -0.73 -8.96 -8.29
N GLU A 4 0.07 -9.19 -9.31
CA GLU A 4 1.33 -9.92 -9.22
C GLU A 4 2.48 -8.91 -9.11
N ASP A 5 3.45 -9.18 -8.23
CA ASP A 5 4.65 -8.36 -8.07
C ASP A 5 5.92 -9.16 -8.33
N SER A 6 6.94 -8.48 -8.84
CA SER A 6 8.29 -9.00 -9.05
C SER A 6 9.32 -7.93 -8.72
N TYR A 7 10.20 -8.22 -7.77
CA TYR A 7 11.25 -7.31 -7.30
C TYR A 7 12.65 -7.75 -7.77
N ASP A 8 13.49 -6.81 -8.23
CA ASP A 8 14.82 -7.06 -8.80
C ASP A 8 15.99 -6.35 -8.08
N ASP A 9 15.84 -6.05 -6.79
CA ASP A 9 16.74 -5.24 -5.95
C ASP A 9 16.77 -3.73 -6.24
N LYS A 10 16.16 -3.28 -7.35
CA LYS A 10 16.13 -1.85 -7.71
C LYS A 10 14.73 -1.32 -7.93
N SER A 11 13.83 -2.19 -8.39
CA SER A 11 12.50 -1.84 -8.80
C SER A 11 11.54 -2.98 -8.56
N THR A 12 10.28 -2.64 -8.37
CA THR A 12 9.17 -3.58 -8.32
C THR A 12 8.33 -3.41 -9.57
N THR A 13 8.10 -4.49 -10.31
CA THR A 13 7.13 -4.53 -11.41
C THR A 13 5.84 -5.13 -10.90
N LEU A 14 4.76 -4.36 -11.00
CA LEU A 14 3.39 -4.74 -10.65
C LEU A 14 2.64 -5.08 -11.95
N THR A 15 1.92 -6.19 -11.96
CA THR A 15 1.18 -6.65 -13.15
C THR A 15 -0.22 -7.11 -12.74
N TRP A 16 -1.22 -6.75 -13.53
CA TRP A 16 -2.61 -7.18 -13.33
C TRP A 16 -3.38 -7.18 -14.66
N GLU A 17 -4.61 -7.69 -14.65
CA GLU A 17 -5.51 -7.64 -15.80
C GLU A 17 -6.54 -6.51 -15.66
N CYS A 18 -6.73 -5.74 -16.73
CA CYS A 18 -7.77 -4.72 -16.85
C CYS A 18 -8.46 -4.84 -18.22
N VAL A 19 -9.78 -5.07 -18.22
CA VAL A 19 -10.60 -5.22 -19.44
C VAL A 19 -10.04 -6.30 -20.40
N GLY A 20 -9.41 -7.35 -19.85
CA GLY A 20 -8.82 -8.45 -20.63
C GLY A 20 -7.45 -8.14 -21.24
N GLU A 21 -6.86 -6.98 -20.93
CA GLU A 21 -5.48 -6.63 -21.27
C GLU A 21 -4.59 -6.67 -20.03
N SER A 22 -3.35 -7.10 -20.20
CA SER A 22 -2.35 -7.08 -19.13
C SER A 22 -1.78 -5.67 -19.00
N VAL A 23 -1.87 -5.12 -17.79
CA VAL A 23 -1.29 -3.84 -17.39
C VAL A 23 -0.05 -4.13 -16.56
N SER A 24 1.02 -3.37 -16.81
CA SER A 24 2.28 -3.50 -16.07
C SER A 24 2.86 -2.13 -15.74
N VAL A 25 3.25 -1.94 -14.48
CA VAL A 25 3.85 -0.70 -13.97
C VAL A 25 5.11 -1.04 -13.18
N THR A 26 6.23 -0.43 -13.56
CA THR A 26 7.51 -0.58 -12.84
C THR A 26 7.81 0.66 -12.01
N LEU A 27 8.00 0.47 -10.70
CA LEU A 27 8.27 1.52 -9.73
C LEU A 27 9.64 1.29 -9.08
N SER A 28 10.31 2.38 -8.69
CA SER A 28 11.60 2.31 -7.99
C SER A 28 11.44 1.72 -6.60
N GLY A 29 12.43 0.94 -6.19
CA GLY A 29 12.50 0.32 -4.86
C GLY A 29 11.55 -0.86 -4.66
N LEU A 30 11.49 -1.32 -3.41
CA LEU A 30 10.52 -2.32 -2.97
C LEU A 30 9.16 -1.64 -2.75
N VAL A 31 8.14 -2.13 -3.45
CA VAL A 31 6.80 -1.57 -3.45
C VAL A 31 5.77 -2.66 -3.18
N HIS A 32 4.88 -2.40 -2.24
CA HIS A 32 3.70 -3.23 -2.00
C HIS A 32 2.50 -2.62 -2.74
N ALA A 33 1.59 -3.46 -3.20
CA ALA A 33 0.38 -3.02 -3.88
C ALA A 33 -0.85 -3.80 -3.42
N GLU A 34 -1.99 -3.14 -3.40
CA GLU A 34 -3.29 -3.77 -3.14
C GLU A 34 -4.39 -3.02 -3.91
N TYR A 35 -5.43 -3.73 -4.32
CA TYR A 35 -6.54 -3.14 -5.05
C TYR A 35 -7.64 -2.66 -4.09
N ALA A 36 -7.98 -1.38 -4.19
CA ALA A 36 -9.12 -0.77 -3.51
C ALA A 36 -10.36 -0.88 -4.40
N GLU A 37 -11.23 -1.85 -4.10
CA GLU A 37 -12.42 -2.15 -4.92
C GLU A 37 -13.44 -1.01 -4.96
N GLU A 38 -13.63 -0.30 -3.83
CA GLU A 38 -14.62 0.79 -3.74
C GLU A 38 -14.23 2.01 -4.57
N GLU A 39 -12.92 2.28 -4.71
CA GLU A 39 -12.37 3.43 -5.44
C GLU A 39 -11.89 3.10 -6.86
N ASP A 40 -11.91 1.81 -7.23
CA ASP A 40 -11.36 1.28 -8.48
C ASP A 40 -9.94 1.79 -8.77
N VAL A 41 -9.05 1.61 -7.80
CA VAL A 41 -7.63 1.97 -7.88
C VAL A 41 -6.73 0.86 -7.34
N VAL A 42 -5.51 0.82 -7.87
CA VAL A 42 -4.39 0.11 -7.26
C VAL A 42 -3.66 1.08 -6.36
N VAL A 43 -3.64 0.81 -5.06
CA VAL A 43 -2.86 1.55 -4.07
C VAL A 43 -1.47 0.92 -4.01
N THR A 44 -0.43 1.74 -4.08
CA THR A 44 0.95 1.29 -3.88
C THR A 44 1.61 2.04 -2.75
N ALA A 45 2.53 1.37 -2.05
CA ALA A 45 3.36 1.96 -1.01
C ALA A 45 4.80 1.47 -1.16
N SER A 46 5.74 2.39 -1.36
CA SER A 46 7.16 2.08 -1.37
C SER A 46 7.73 2.12 0.05
N VAL A 47 8.73 1.29 0.32
CA VAL A 47 9.52 1.35 1.56
C VAL A 47 10.29 2.67 1.67
N GLU A 48 10.53 3.35 0.54
CA GLU A 48 11.20 4.65 0.48
C GLU A 48 10.29 5.83 0.87
N GLY A 49 9.00 5.59 1.15
CA GLY A 49 8.10 6.60 1.71
C GLY A 49 7.14 7.24 0.72
N THR A 50 6.80 6.60 -0.40
CA THR A 50 5.80 7.13 -1.35
C THR A 50 4.57 6.23 -1.41
N ILE A 51 3.38 6.82 -1.30
CA ILE A 51 2.11 6.17 -1.63
C ILE A 51 1.62 6.70 -2.98
N ARG A 52 1.13 5.80 -3.85
CA ARG A 52 0.52 6.18 -5.14
C ARG A 52 -0.85 5.54 -5.28
N MET A 53 -1.72 6.23 -6.00
CA MET A 53 -3.00 5.70 -6.47
C MET A 53 -2.93 5.59 -7.98
N LEU A 54 -3.00 4.37 -8.50
CA LEU A 54 -3.03 4.08 -9.92
C LEU A 54 -4.46 3.73 -10.32
N ALA A 55 -4.93 4.27 -11.43
CA ALA A 55 -6.12 3.78 -12.09
C ALA A 55 -5.95 2.29 -12.46
N SER A 56 -7.06 1.62 -12.71
CA SER A 56 -7.08 0.23 -13.18
C SER A 56 -6.32 0.00 -14.49
N ASP A 57 -6.11 1.03 -15.31
CA ASP A 57 -5.27 0.98 -16.52
C ASP A 57 -3.76 1.26 -16.27
N GLY A 58 -3.36 1.48 -15.02
CA GLY A 58 -1.97 1.76 -14.63
C GLY A 58 -1.60 3.25 -14.63
N THR A 59 -2.49 4.14 -15.05
CA THR A 59 -2.25 5.59 -15.02
C THR A 59 -2.22 6.10 -13.59
N GLU A 60 -1.20 6.88 -13.22
CA GLU A 60 -1.16 7.54 -11.91
C GLU A 60 -2.24 8.61 -11.78
N ARG A 61 -3.08 8.49 -10.74
CA ARG A 61 -4.11 9.47 -10.38
C ARG A 61 -3.60 10.48 -9.34
N ASP A 62 -2.87 10.01 -8.34
CA ASP A 62 -2.27 10.84 -7.30
C ASP A 62 -1.07 10.12 -6.66
N ALA A 63 -0.25 10.90 -5.96
CA ALA A 63 0.84 10.41 -5.15
C ALA A 63 1.13 11.37 -4.00
N PHE A 64 1.64 10.82 -2.89
CA PHE A 64 2.14 11.61 -1.78
C PHE A 64 3.24 10.88 -1.01
N GLU A 65 4.13 11.67 -0.43
CA GLU A 65 5.18 11.15 0.45
C GLU A 65 4.62 10.97 1.87
N TYR A 66 5.08 9.93 2.56
CA TYR A 66 4.79 9.65 3.96
C TYR A 66 6.10 9.33 4.69
N THR A 67 6.08 9.52 6.00
CA THR A 67 7.18 9.10 6.88
C THR A 67 6.63 8.24 8.00
N LEU A 68 7.43 7.26 8.41
CA LEU A 68 7.14 6.43 9.57
C LEU A 68 8.05 6.84 10.74
N PRO A 69 7.57 6.80 11.98
CA PRO A 69 8.42 6.95 13.16
C PRO A 69 9.52 5.89 13.21
N ASP A 70 10.63 6.21 13.89
CA ASP A 70 11.70 5.23 14.15
C ASP A 70 11.14 3.96 14.82
N GLY A 71 11.60 2.80 14.35
CA GLY A 71 11.13 1.50 14.83
C GLY A 71 9.78 1.06 14.26
N ILE A 72 9.29 1.73 13.20
CA ILE A 72 8.10 1.34 12.47
C ILE A 72 8.43 1.18 10.99
N ASP A 73 8.22 -0.03 10.46
CA ASP A 73 8.53 -0.38 9.08
C ASP A 73 7.27 -0.80 8.31
N LEU A 74 7.20 -0.46 7.02
CA LEU A 74 6.19 -0.97 6.11
C LEU A 74 6.37 -2.49 5.95
N TYR A 75 5.31 -3.25 6.23
CA TYR A 75 5.31 -4.70 6.04
C TYR A 75 4.59 -5.13 4.76
N THR A 76 3.38 -4.62 4.51
CA THR A 76 2.60 -4.86 3.28
C THR A 76 1.40 -3.92 3.21
N LEU A 77 0.68 -3.94 2.09
CA LEU A 77 -0.71 -3.48 2.01
C LEU A 77 -1.67 -4.67 2.12
N VAL A 78 -2.87 -4.46 2.68
CA VAL A 78 -3.94 -5.46 2.74
C VAL A 78 -5.33 -4.85 2.53
N PRO A 79 -6.30 -5.63 2.03
CA PRO A 79 -7.70 -5.20 1.99
C PRO A 79 -8.22 -4.95 3.39
N SER A 80 -9.07 -3.94 3.53
CA SER A 80 -9.64 -3.49 4.78
C SER A 80 -11.13 -3.23 4.59
N ILE A 81 -11.93 -3.57 5.60
CA ILE A 81 -13.34 -3.19 5.69
C ILE A 81 -13.58 -2.11 6.75
N VAL A 82 -12.50 -1.60 7.34
CA VAL A 82 -12.54 -0.66 8.48
C VAL A 82 -12.12 0.76 8.11
N THR A 83 -11.68 0.98 6.87
CA THR A 83 -11.25 2.28 6.33
C THR A 83 -12.03 2.58 5.06
N GLU A 84 -12.26 3.87 4.77
CA GLU A 84 -13.03 4.30 3.59
C GLU A 84 -12.34 3.92 2.27
N LEU A 85 -11.00 3.95 2.22
CA LEU A 85 -10.24 3.51 1.05
C LEU A 85 -10.39 2.00 0.75
N GLY A 86 -10.79 1.19 1.73
CA GLY A 86 -10.83 -0.26 1.56
C GLY A 86 -9.45 -0.95 1.53
N VAL A 87 -8.37 -0.20 1.75
CA VAL A 87 -6.99 -0.71 1.88
C VAL A 87 -6.36 -0.11 3.14
N THR A 88 -5.53 -0.91 3.83
CA THR A 88 -4.71 -0.45 4.96
C THR A 88 -3.25 -0.79 4.74
N MET A 89 -2.40 -0.01 5.41
CA MET A 89 -0.98 -0.27 5.50
C MET A 89 -0.71 -1.15 6.73
N VAL A 90 -0.11 -2.31 6.54
CA VAL A 90 0.39 -3.10 7.67
C VAL A 90 1.76 -2.59 8.03
N LEU A 91 1.91 -2.15 9.27
CA LEU A 91 3.17 -1.69 9.84
C LEU A 91 3.68 -2.66 10.90
N ALA A 92 4.97 -2.94 10.86
CA ALA A 92 5.70 -3.67 11.88
C ALA A 92 6.28 -2.69 12.91
N HIS A 93 5.99 -2.92 14.19
CA HIS A 93 6.39 -2.07 15.32
C HIS A 93 7.47 -2.79 16.14
N ASP A 94 8.62 -2.12 16.32
CA ASP A 94 9.69 -2.50 17.22
C ASP A 94 10.08 -1.29 18.11
N PRO A 95 9.68 -1.25 19.40
CA PRO A 95 9.05 -2.34 20.15
C PRO A 95 7.55 -2.53 19.82
N PRO A 96 6.97 -3.71 20.14
CA PRO A 96 5.57 -4.02 19.86
C PRO A 96 4.57 -2.99 20.40
N HIS A 97 3.63 -2.56 19.57
CA HIS A 97 2.55 -1.66 19.97
C HIS A 97 1.43 -2.45 20.66
N ARG A 98 1.17 -2.13 21.94
CA ARG A 98 0.14 -2.81 22.76
C ARG A 98 0.28 -4.34 22.78
N GLY A 99 1.51 -4.83 22.74
CA GLY A 99 1.84 -6.26 22.78
C GLY A 99 1.84 -6.98 21.43
N GLU A 100 1.51 -6.30 20.33
CA GLU A 100 1.54 -6.88 18.98
C GLU A 100 2.57 -6.17 18.10
N VAL A 101 3.23 -6.94 17.24
CA VAL A 101 4.22 -6.41 16.29
C VAL A 101 3.52 -5.80 15.07
N LEU A 102 2.43 -6.38 14.58
CA LEU A 102 1.83 -6.01 13.30
C LEU A 102 0.46 -5.37 13.49
N TRP A 103 0.31 -4.18 12.94
CA TRP A 103 -0.94 -3.41 12.97
C TRP A 103 -1.31 -2.91 11.59
N GLN A 104 -2.60 -2.94 11.27
CA GLN A 104 -3.17 -2.21 10.15
C GLN A 104 -3.30 -0.75 10.56
N HIS A 105 -2.82 0.13 9.70
CA HIS A 105 -2.91 1.58 9.78
C HIS A 105 -3.73 2.11 8.61
N GLU A 106 -4.50 3.16 8.90
CA GLU A 106 -5.27 3.86 7.89
C GLU A 106 -4.34 4.59 6.91
N ILE A 107 -4.73 4.62 5.64
CA ILE A 107 -4.15 5.50 4.63
C ILE A 107 -5.18 6.60 4.39
N ASP A 108 -4.93 7.80 4.90
CA ASP A 108 -5.82 8.94 4.74
C ASP A 108 -5.41 9.72 3.48
N ILE A 109 -6.18 9.54 2.42
CA ILE A 109 -5.91 10.16 1.11
C ILE A 109 -6.21 11.66 1.13
N GLU A 110 -7.21 12.11 1.89
CA GLU A 110 -7.57 13.52 1.96
C GLU A 110 -6.48 14.33 2.66
N ARG A 111 -5.96 13.79 3.76
CA ARG A 111 -4.87 14.39 4.54
C ARG A 111 -3.49 14.07 3.98
N LYS A 112 -3.39 13.09 3.07
CA LYS A 112 -2.13 12.60 2.48
C LYS A 112 -1.15 12.14 3.57
N GLU A 113 -1.64 11.30 4.49
CA GLU A 113 -0.84 10.76 5.59
C GLU A 113 -1.18 9.31 5.93
N VAL A 114 -0.26 8.64 6.63
CA VAL A 114 -0.53 7.34 7.25
C VAL A 114 -1.05 7.59 8.65
N GLY A 115 -2.29 7.17 8.89
CA GLY A 115 -3.01 7.36 10.13
C GLY A 115 -2.57 6.42 11.26
N GLY A 116 -3.30 6.49 12.36
CA GLY A 116 -3.07 5.63 13.52
C GLY A 116 -3.43 4.15 13.28
N PRO A 117 -3.07 3.27 14.21
CA PRO A 117 -3.45 1.86 14.14
C PRO A 117 -4.96 1.68 14.28
N VAL A 118 -5.58 0.97 13.33
CA VAL A 118 -7.03 0.72 13.27
C VAL A 118 -7.40 -0.72 13.63
N ALA A 119 -6.54 -1.69 13.35
CA ALA A 119 -6.77 -3.10 13.67
C ALA A 119 -5.47 -3.87 13.87
N LYS A 120 -5.48 -4.92 14.70
CA LYS A 120 -4.37 -5.87 14.80
C LYS A 120 -4.24 -6.66 13.49
N TRP A 121 -3.02 -7.03 13.11
CA TRP A 121 -2.79 -7.88 11.95
C TRP A 121 -2.11 -9.19 12.35
N ARG A 122 -2.95 -10.21 12.57
CA ARG A 122 -2.64 -11.56 13.06
C ARG A 122 -2.24 -11.61 14.53
#